data_AF-A0A4P8ISY0-F1
#
_entry.id   AF-A0A4P8ISY0-F1
#
_cell.length_a   1.000
_cell.length_b   1.000
_cell.length_c   1.000
_cell.angle_alpha   90.00
_cell.angle_beta   90.00
_cell.angle_gamma   90.00
#
_symmetry.space_group_name_H-M   'P 1'
#
loop_
_entity.id
_entity.type
_entity.pdbx_description
1 polymer ?
#
loop_
_entity_poly.entity_id
_entity_poly.type
_entity_poly.pdbx_seq_one_letter_code
_entity_poly.pdbx_strand_id
1 'polypeptide(L)' 'MDPIWEYRWEFFEDGYWGGMKQTSFWMTDIEAARWHAFGKPQTRRLDETKRDRNTVKIDYNATSTGFHQMREK' A
#
# COMPACT_ATOMS: atom_id res chain seq x y z
N MET A 1 -4.81 7.61 -16.16
CA MET A 1 -4.93 7.81 -14.70
C MET A 1 -3.57 8.18 -14.18
N ASP A 2 -3.49 9.21 -13.35
CA ASP A 2 -2.24 9.57 -12.69
C ASP A 2 -1.77 8.42 -11.78
N PRO A 3 -0.46 8.08 -11.78
CA PRO A 3 0.08 7.04 -10.93
C PRO A 3 -0.04 7.46 -9.46
N ILE A 4 -0.75 6.65 -8.69
CA ILE A 4 -0.91 6.86 -7.25
C ILE A 4 0.12 5.99 -6.56
N TRP A 5 1.16 6.63 -6.03
CA TRP A 5 2.24 5.94 -5.34
C TRP A 5 1.90 5.71 -3.89
N GLU A 6 1.97 4.45 -3.47
CA GLU A 6 1.80 4.03 -2.08
C GLU A 6 3.13 3.46 -1.57
N TYR A 7 3.44 3.76 -0.31
CA TYR A 7 4.68 3.37 0.36
C TYR A 7 4.36 2.71 1.70
N ARG A 8 5.23 1.81 2.14
CA ARG A 8 5.25 1.41 3.56
C ARG A 8 6.05 2.43 4.35
N TRP A 9 5.74 2.50 5.63
CA TRP A 9 6.37 3.40 6.57
C TRP A 9 6.93 2.58 7.72
N GLU A 10 8.14 2.91 8.16
CA GLU A 10 8.65 2.42 9.43
C GLU A 10 8.43 3.52 10.45
N PHE A 11 7.90 3.17 11.61
CA PHE A 11 7.67 4.09 12.70
C PHE A 11 8.10 3.46 14.01
N PHE A 12 8.49 4.31 14.94
CA PHE A 12 8.74 3.87 16.31
C PHE A 12 7.44 3.95 17.10
N GLU A 13 7.01 2.81 17.62
CA GLU A 13 5.89 2.76 18.55
C GLU A 13 6.42 3.09 19.95
N ASP A 14 5.98 4.22 20.50
CA ASP A 14 6.29 4.59 21.88
C ASP A 14 5.34 3.82 22.81
N GLY A 15 5.82 2.72 23.38
CA GLY A 15 5.03 1.82 24.21
C GLY A 15 5.91 0.86 25.02
N TYR A 16 5.28 0.04 25.87
CA TYR A 16 6.01 -0.91 26.74
C TYR A 16 6.79 -1.98 25.96
N TRP A 17 6.39 -2.23 24.71
CA TRP A 17 7.09 -3.07 23.72
C TRP A 17 7.63 -2.22 22.57
N GLY A 18 8.02 -0.98 22.87
CA GLY A 18 8.38 0.03 21.89
C GLY A 18 9.62 -0.38 21.10
N GLY A 19 9.48 -0.34 19.78
CA GLY A 19 10.50 -0.73 18.82
C GLY A 19 10.18 -0.20 17.43
N MET A 20 11.14 -0.34 16.52
CA MET A 20 10.90 -0.03 15.10
C MET A 20 9.91 -1.04 14.52
N LYS A 21 8.73 -0.57 14.12
CA LYS A 21 7.72 -1.36 13.45
C LYS A 21 7.49 -0.83 12.04
N GLN A 22 7.25 -1.73 11.12
CA GLN A 22 6.83 -1.39 9.77
C GLN A 22 5.32 -1.47 9.66
N THR A 23 4.71 -0.54 8.93
CA THR A 23 3.28 -0.60 8.63
C THR A 23 3.00 -1.80 7.73
N SER A 24 2.05 -2.65 8.15
CA SER A 24 1.55 -3.73 7.30
C SER A 24 0.72 -3.24 6.10
N PHE A 25 0.31 -1.97 6.14
CA PHE A 25 -0.47 -1.31 5.11
C PHE A 25 0.38 -0.28 4.35
N TRP A 26 0.02 -0.07 3.09
CA TRP A 26 0.61 0.93 2.22
C TRP A 26 -0.22 2.20 2.30
N MET A 27 0.44 3.36 2.33
CA MET A 27 -0.21 4.67 2.33
C MET A 27 0.37 5.54 1.24
N THR A 28 -0.50 6.35 0.64
CA THR A 28 -0.08 7.50 -0.15
C THR A 28 0.55 8.58 0.74
N ASP A 29 1.31 9.50 0.14
CA ASP A 29 1.89 10.64 0.86
C ASP A 29 0.81 11.49 1.56
N ILE A 30 -0.38 11.59 0.94
CA ILE A 30 -1.55 12.31 1.46
C ILE A 30 -2.16 11.60 2.68
N GLU A 31 -2.29 10.27 2.64
CA GLU A 31 -2.77 9.48 3.77
C GLU A 31 -1.77 9.47 4.92
N ALA A 32 -0.48 9.37 4.59
CA ALA A 32 0.61 9.46 5.55
C ALA A 32 0.57 10.82 6.28
N ALA A 33 0.32 11.93 5.58
CA ALA A 33 0.19 13.25 6.21
C ALA A 33 -0.92 13.35 7.27
N ARG A 34 -1.92 12.46 7.24
CA ARG A 34 -3.01 12.39 8.24
C ARG A 34 -2.75 11.33 9.31
N TRP A 35 -1.71 10.53 9.18
CA TRP A 35 -1.39 9.43 10.09
C TRP A 35 -0.69 9.93 11.36
N HIS A 36 -1.12 9.45 12.51
CA HIS A 36 -0.64 9.91 13.83
C HIS A 36 0.88 9.76 14.07
N ALA A 37 1.56 8.91 13.31
CA ALA A 37 3.00 8.69 13.43
C ALA A 37 3.82 9.49 12.39
N PHE A 38 3.16 10.16 11.44
CA PHE A 38 3.84 10.96 10.44
C PHE A 38 4.47 12.22 11.06
N GLY A 39 5.69 12.55 10.65
CA GLY A 39 6.47 13.66 11.21
C GLY A 39 7.17 13.36 12.54
N LYS A 40 7.03 12.15 13.11
CA LYS A 40 7.84 11.75 14.27
C LYS A 40 9.30 11.49 13.84
N PRO A 41 10.29 11.79 14.70
CA PRO A 41 11.72 11.72 14.34
C PRO A 41 12.20 10.32 13.94
N GLN A 42 11.49 9.27 14.35
CA GLN A 42 11.82 7.88 14.01
C GLN A 42 10.90 7.29 12.94
N THR A 43 10.01 8.09 12.36
CA THR A 43 9.15 7.67 11.26
C THR A 43 9.85 7.93 9.94
N ARG A 44 10.14 6.87 9.18
CA ARG A 44 10.75 6.96 7.85
C ARG A 44 9.87 6.29 6.81
N ARG A 45 9.84 6.90 5.62
CA ARG A 45 9.27 6.27 4.44
C ARG A 45 10.22 5.18 3.94
N LEU A 46 9.67 4.04 3.54
CA LEU A 46 10.43 2.96 2.91
C LEU A 46 10.26 3.07 1.39
N ASP A 47 11.08 3.89 0.75
CA ASP A 47 11.05 4.12 -0.70
C ASP A 47 11.27 2.83 -1.52
N GLU A 48 11.97 1.84 -0.96
CA GLU A 48 12.16 0.51 -1.55
C GLU A 48 10.84 -0.27 -1.75
N THR A 49 9.79 0.10 -1.00
CA THR A 49 8.47 -0.54 -1.06
C THR A 49 7.48 0.21 -1.94
N LYS A 50 7.96 1.18 -2.73
CA LYS A 50 7.16 1.98 -3.65
C LYS A 50 6.34 1.09 -4.59
N ARG A 51 5.02 1.25 -4.53
CA ARG A 51 4.06 0.52 -5.36
C ARG A 51 3.14 1.49 -6.06
N ASP A 52 2.87 1.24 -7.33
CA ASP A 52 1.78 1.91 -8.04
C ASP A 52 0.44 1.27 -7.62
N ARG A 53 -0.53 2.08 -7.23
CA ARG A 53 -1.87 1.57 -6.90
C ARG A 53 -2.65 1.14 -8.13
N ASN A 54 -2.38 1.78 -9.27
CA ASN A 54 -3.11 1.50 -10.51
C ASN A 54 -2.73 0.15 -11.11
N THR A 55 -1.48 -0.28 -11.05
CA THR A 55 -1.03 -1.58 -11.57
C THR A 55 -1.70 -2.75 -10.87
N VAL A 56 -2.05 -2.64 -9.58
CA VAL A 56 -2.72 -3.73 -8.85
C VAL A 56 -4.23 -3.76 -9.11
N LYS A 57 -4.83 -2.65 -9.57
CA LYS A 57 -6.24 -2.66 -9.99
C LYS A 57 -6.44 -3.34 -11.35
N ILE A 58 -5.40 -3.50 -12.17
CA ILE A 58 -5.53 -4.06 -13.51
C ILE A 58 -5.84 -5.57 -13.48
N ASP A 59 -5.48 -6.29 -12.40
CA ASP A 59 -5.75 -7.73 -12.30
C ASP A 59 -7.19 -8.11 -11.89
N TYR A 60 -8.05 -7.16 -11.50
CA TYR A 60 -9.43 -7.51 -11.14
C TYR A 60 -10.39 -7.61 -12.34
N ASN A 61 -10.06 -6.94 -13.46
CA ASN A 61 -10.86 -7.00 -14.69
C ASN A 61 -10.34 -8.02 -15.71
N ALA A 62 -9.11 -8.52 -15.58
CA ALA A 62 -8.56 -9.55 -16.45
C ALA A 62 -9.19 -10.95 -16.22
N THR A 63 -9.85 -11.17 -15.08
CA THR A 63 -10.38 -12.48 -14.69
C THR A 63 -11.88 -12.66 -14.98
N SER A 64 -12.62 -11.59 -15.30
CA SER A 64 -14.08 -11.68 -15.55
C SER A 64 -14.49 -11.92 -17.00
N THR A 65 -13.54 -11.98 -17.95
CA THR A 65 -13.85 -12.20 -19.38
C THR A 65 -13.61 -13.63 -19.86
N GLY A 66 -13.21 -14.56 -18.99
CA GLY A 66 -12.84 -15.93 -19.38
C GLY A 66 -13.89 -17.04 -19.19
N PHE A 67 -15.00 -16.80 -18.48
CA PHE A 67 -15.93 -17.86 -18.08
C PHE A 67 -17.27 -17.92 -18.86
N HIS A 68 -17.36 -17.34 -20.06
CA HIS A 68 -18.59 -17.38 -20.87
C HIS A 68 -18.53 -18.21 -22.16
N GLN A 69 -17.52 -19.06 -22.39
CA GLN A 69 -17.47 -19.83 -23.63
C GLN A 69 -16.97 -21.26 -23.44
N MET A 70 -17.73 -22.06 -22.70
CA MET A 70 -17.74 -23.52 -22.87
C MET A 70 -19.17 -24.06 -22.71
N ARG A 71 -20.05 -23.62 -23.61
CA ARG A 71 -21.16 -24.45 -24.07
C ARG A 71 -20.90 -24.70 -25.54
N GLU A 72 -20.67 -25.96 -25.88
CA GLU A 72 -21.01 -26.64 -27.15
C GLU A 72 -20.03 -27.81 -27.37
N LYS A 73 -20.40 -29.01 -26.89
CA LYS A 73 -20.85 -30.09 -27.77
C LYS A 73 -21.42 -31.26 -26.99
#